data_AF-A0A7X5TDH8-F1
#
_entry.id   AF-A0A7X5TDH8-F1
#
_cell.length_a   1.000
_cell.length_b   1.000
_cell.length_c   1.000
_cell.angle_alpha   90.00
_cell.angle_beta   90.00
_cell.angle_gamma   90.00
#
_symmetry.space_group_name_H-M   'P 1'
#
loop_
_entity.id
_entity.type
_entity.pdbx_description
1 polymer ?
#
loop_
_entity_poly.entity_id
_entity_poly.type
_entity_poly.pdbx_seq_one_letter_code
_entity_poly.pdbx_strand_id
1 'polypeptide(L)'
;MHQKSMALLNKKFNGILCVFVFSLNVMNGEDKAPAYLQYVNEISKEVAANIQDELDLIYIGGGGKMPRDVEELSLKFLAYRKASIEQARKLEVIAVQKLLNSINTHKPIKPFLREHPFPSRRAEVSISFRKKNNEHEIDHSISYVTQLNNILYYCIEDIKKDKLVTIYEEPYEEALKIVQNQSPPEKL
;
A
#
# COMPACT_ATOMS: atom_id res chain seq x y z
N MET A 1 45.35 30.47 56.60
CA MET A 1 44.39 30.76 57.68
C MET A 1 43.10 30.00 57.40
N HIS A 2 42.74 29.08 58.31
CA HIS A 2 41.44 28.43 58.63
C HIS A 2 40.42 28.13 57.50
N GLN A 3 40.01 26.88 57.24
CA GLN A 3 39.28 25.89 58.07
C GLN A 3 37.81 26.25 58.37
N LYS A 4 36.87 25.50 57.76
CA LYS A 4 35.72 24.75 58.35
C LYS A 4 34.79 24.26 57.21
N SER A 5 34.54 22.95 57.04
CA SER A 5 33.62 22.09 57.84
C SER A 5 32.16 22.52 57.65
N MET A 6 31.12 21.73 57.39
CA MET A 6 30.79 20.29 57.38
C MET A 6 29.40 20.21 56.69
N ALA A 7 29.09 19.28 55.78
CA ALA A 7 28.57 17.92 56.01
C ALA A 7 27.02 17.79 56.07
N LEU A 8 26.53 16.78 55.31
CA LEU A 8 25.35 15.93 55.54
C LEU A 8 23.97 16.60 55.30
N LEU A 9 22.88 15.96 54.87
CA LEU A 9 22.46 14.56 54.96
C LEU A 9 21.21 14.33 54.04
N ASN A 10 21.10 13.11 53.51
CA ASN A 10 19.91 12.35 53.07
C ASN A 10 18.54 13.04 52.89
N LYS A 11 17.90 12.74 51.75
CA LYS A 11 16.54 12.17 51.75
C LYS A 11 16.42 11.08 50.68
N LYS A 12 16.10 9.87 51.15
CA LYS A 12 15.78 8.68 50.35
C LYS A 12 14.45 8.90 49.63
N PHE A 13 14.37 8.51 48.35
CA PHE A 13 13.09 8.17 47.73
C PHE A 13 13.22 6.84 47.02
N ASN A 14 12.56 5.84 47.59
CA ASN A 14 12.37 4.51 47.01
C ASN A 14 11.48 4.66 45.78
N GLY A 15 12.03 4.37 44.60
CA GLY A 15 11.28 4.17 43.38
C GLY A 15 11.66 2.82 42.79
N ILE A 16 10.79 1.82 42.96
CA ILE A 16 10.89 0.51 42.31
C ILE A 16 10.87 0.76 40.79
N LEU A 17 12.01 0.56 40.14
CA LEU A 17 12.09 0.51 38.68
C LEU A 17 11.56 -0.86 38.25
N CYS A 18 10.24 -0.95 38.03
CA CYS A 18 9.64 -2.05 37.29
C CYS A 18 10.11 -1.95 35.83
N VAL A 19 11.29 -2.51 35.55
CA VAL A 19 11.65 -2.88 34.19
C VAL A 19 10.74 -4.03 33.80
N PHE A 20 9.60 -3.72 33.19
CA PHE A 20 8.88 -4.70 32.40
C PHE A 20 9.75 -5.00 31.17
N VAL A 21 10.68 -5.93 31.34
CA VAL A 21 11.23 -6.67 30.21
C VAL A 21 10.06 -7.50 29.72
N PHE A 22 9.28 -6.97 28.77
CA PHE A 22 8.47 -7.80 27.90
C PHE A 22 9.46 -8.57 27.02
N SER A 23 10.05 -9.62 27.60
CA SER A 23 10.68 -10.67 26.84
C SER A 23 9.56 -11.29 26.02
N LEU A 24 9.42 -10.85 24.77
CA LEU A 24 8.77 -11.62 23.72
C LEU A 24 9.55 -12.92 23.62
N ASN A 25 9.17 -13.89 24.44
CA ASN A 25 9.41 -15.30 24.16
C ASN A 25 8.56 -15.61 22.92
N VAL A 26 9.10 -15.28 21.75
CA VAL A 26 8.68 -15.91 20.51
C VAL A 26 9.01 -17.38 20.70
N MET A 27 7.99 -18.16 21.06
CA MET A 27 8.07 -19.60 21.02
C MET A 27 8.38 -19.97 19.58
N ASN A 28 9.60 -20.43 19.36
CA ASN A 28 10.12 -20.88 18.08
C ASN A 28 9.49 -22.25 17.78
N GLY A 29 8.20 -22.26 17.42
CA GLY A 29 7.65 -23.31 16.59
C GLY A 29 7.91 -22.90 15.15
N GLU A 30 8.60 -23.72 14.36
CA GLU A 30 8.63 -23.55 12.91
C GLU A 30 7.23 -23.84 12.34
N ASP A 31 6.28 -22.94 12.59
CA ASP A 31 5.02 -22.91 11.88
C ASP A 31 5.35 -22.57 10.44
N LYS A 32 5.38 -23.60 9.59
CA LYS A 32 5.53 -23.40 8.14
C LYS A 32 4.48 -22.39 7.70
N ALA A 33 4.94 -21.32 7.06
CA ALA A 33 4.07 -20.30 6.51
C ALA A 33 2.93 -20.95 5.70
N PRO A 34 1.67 -20.49 5.86
CA PRO A 34 0.55 -21.03 5.11
C PRO A 34 0.83 -21.07 3.60
N ALA A 35 0.49 -22.17 2.94
CA ALA A 35 0.81 -22.40 1.53
C ALA A 35 0.32 -21.28 0.59
N TYR A 36 -0.82 -20.64 0.92
CA TYR A 36 -1.36 -19.53 0.13
C TYR A 36 -0.45 -18.30 0.08
N LEU A 37 0.44 -18.10 1.07
CA LEU A 37 1.38 -16.99 1.05
C LEU A 37 2.40 -17.11 -0.08
N GLN A 38 2.77 -18.34 -0.45
CA GLN A 38 3.60 -18.58 -1.63
C GLN A 38 2.86 -18.14 -2.90
N TYR A 39 1.60 -18.54 -3.07
CA TYR A 39 0.80 -18.17 -4.24
C TYR A 39 0.53 -16.66 -4.32
N VAL A 40 0.28 -16.00 -3.18
CA VAL A 40 0.16 -14.54 -3.11
C VAL A 40 1.44 -13.85 -3.58
N ASN A 41 2.61 -14.35 -3.15
CA ASN A 41 3.90 -13.81 -3.56
C ASN A 41 4.19 -14.04 -5.06
N GLU A 42 3.84 -15.21 -5.58
CA GLU A 42 3.94 -15.53 -7.02
C GLU A 42 3.10 -14.55 -7.86
N ILE A 43 1.80 -14.44 -7.55
CA ILE A 43 0.87 -13.49 -8.20
C ILE A 43 1.39 -12.05 -8.10
N SER A 44 1.80 -11.62 -6.90
CA SER A 44 2.24 -10.24 -6.67
C SER A 44 3.48 -9.90 -7.50
N LYS A 45 4.45 -10.83 -7.58
CA LYS A 45 5.67 -10.64 -8.38
C LYS A 45 5.37 -10.60 -9.88
N GLU A 46 4.53 -11.51 -10.36
CA GLU A 46 4.12 -11.55 -11.76
C GLU A 46 3.41 -10.26 -12.17
N VAL A 47 2.41 -9.85 -11.40
CA VAL A 47 1.64 -8.63 -11.65
C VAL A 47 2.53 -7.39 -11.55
N ALA A 48 3.40 -7.31 -10.54
CA ALA A 48 4.34 -6.21 -10.39
C ALA A 48 5.30 -6.08 -11.58
N ALA A 49 5.85 -7.20 -12.08
CA ALA A 49 6.71 -7.19 -13.26
C ALA A 49 5.95 -6.71 -14.50
N ASN A 50 4.75 -7.26 -14.76
CA ASN A 50 3.92 -6.86 -15.90
C ASN A 50 3.52 -5.37 -15.84
N ILE A 51 3.17 -4.87 -14.65
CA ILE A 51 2.82 -3.46 -14.44
C ILE A 51 4.04 -2.55 -14.64
N GLN A 52 5.21 -2.96 -14.15
CA GLN A 52 6.44 -2.20 -14.32
C GLN A 52 6.80 -2.07 -15.81
N ASP A 53 6.77 -3.17 -16.54
CA ASP A 53 7.15 -3.20 -17.95
C ASP A 53 6.15 -2.45 -18.85
N GLU A 54 4.84 -2.58 -18.60
CA GLU A 54 3.81 -1.99 -19.46
C GLU A 54 3.41 -0.56 -19.11
N LEU A 55 3.48 -0.20 -17.82
CA LEU A 55 2.94 1.06 -17.31
C LEU A 55 4.02 2.02 -16.79
N ASP A 56 5.28 1.59 -16.75
CA ASP A 56 6.40 2.33 -16.15
C ASP A 56 6.10 2.72 -14.69
N LEU A 57 5.67 1.72 -13.91
CA LEU A 57 5.31 1.84 -12.51
C LEU A 57 6.21 0.95 -11.64
N ILE A 58 6.89 1.56 -10.67
CA ILE A 58 7.85 0.86 -9.80
C ILE A 58 7.09 0.22 -8.64
N TYR A 59 7.21 -1.08 -8.46
CA TYR A 59 6.64 -1.77 -7.30
C TYR A 59 7.39 -1.41 -6.02
N ILE A 60 6.67 -0.92 -5.01
CA ILE A 60 7.25 -0.48 -3.73
C ILE A 60 6.75 -1.27 -2.51
N GLY A 61 5.84 -2.22 -2.73
CA GLY A 61 5.35 -3.12 -1.69
C GLY A 61 3.91 -3.54 -1.88
N GLY A 62 3.45 -4.43 -1.02
CA GLY A 62 2.09 -4.96 -1.06
C GLY A 62 1.68 -5.52 0.29
N GLY A 63 0.45 -5.99 0.40
CA GLY A 63 -0.10 -6.53 1.63
C GLY A 63 -1.54 -6.97 1.44
N GLY A 64 -2.35 -6.79 2.47
CA GLY A 64 -3.77 -7.14 2.45
C GLY A 64 -4.23 -7.75 3.76
N LYS A 65 -5.43 -8.32 3.74
CA LYS A 65 -6.04 -8.99 4.90
C LYS A 65 -6.07 -10.48 4.62
N MET A 66 -5.15 -11.20 5.27
CA MET A 66 -5.00 -12.63 5.03
C MET A 66 -4.58 -13.47 6.25
N PRO A 67 -5.32 -13.40 7.39
CA PRO A 67 -4.97 -14.16 8.59
C PRO A 67 -5.21 -15.68 8.48
N ARG A 68 -6.08 -16.13 7.56
CA ARG A 68 -6.45 -17.55 7.40
C ARG A 68 -6.68 -17.95 5.93
N ASP A 69 -7.20 -17.02 5.16
CA ASP A 69 -7.47 -17.09 3.73
C ASP A 69 -7.11 -15.73 3.13
N VAL A 70 -7.20 -15.58 1.81
CA VAL A 70 -6.95 -14.32 1.11
C VAL A 70 -8.26 -13.58 1.03
N GLU A 71 -8.44 -12.62 1.94
CA GLU A 71 -9.63 -11.77 2.00
C GLU A 71 -9.42 -10.45 1.26
N GLU A 72 -8.22 -9.87 1.30
CA GLU A 72 -7.83 -8.71 0.50
C GLU A 72 -6.37 -8.86 0.07
N LEU A 73 -6.04 -8.36 -1.12
CA LEU A 73 -4.68 -8.27 -1.64
C LEU A 73 -4.44 -6.86 -2.16
N SER A 74 -3.36 -6.22 -1.70
CA SER A 74 -3.00 -4.86 -2.09
C SER A 74 -1.60 -4.78 -2.69
N LEU A 75 -1.44 -4.00 -3.76
CA LEU A 75 -0.15 -3.67 -4.38
C LEU A 75 0.04 -2.16 -4.43
N LYS A 76 1.26 -1.69 -4.16
CA LYS A 76 1.63 -0.28 -4.12
C LYS A 76 2.72 0.00 -5.14
N PHE A 77 2.52 1.07 -5.90
CA PHE A 77 3.42 1.49 -6.95
C PHE A 77 3.82 2.96 -6.81
N LEU A 78 4.94 3.28 -7.45
CA LEU A 78 5.49 4.62 -7.57
C LEU A 78 5.70 4.96 -9.04
N ALA A 79 5.29 6.15 -9.43
CA ALA A 79 5.51 6.72 -10.76
C ALA A 79 6.31 8.02 -10.64
N TYR A 80 7.42 8.13 -11.36
CA TYR A 80 8.23 9.35 -11.41
C TYR A 80 7.77 10.30 -12.52
N ARG A 81 6.49 10.67 -12.50
CA ARG A 81 5.85 11.56 -13.47
C ARG A 81 4.60 12.22 -12.89
N LYS A 82 4.18 13.32 -13.51
CA LYS A 82 2.87 13.95 -13.26
C LYS A 82 1.73 13.07 -13.78
N ALA A 83 0.57 13.19 -13.16
CA ALA A 83 -0.66 12.60 -13.67
C ALA A 83 -1.85 13.56 -13.52
N SER A 84 -2.65 13.66 -14.57
CA SER A 84 -4.03 14.14 -14.47
C SER A 84 -4.94 13.07 -13.86
N ILE A 85 -6.17 13.42 -13.49
CA ILE A 85 -7.19 12.45 -13.05
C ILE A 85 -7.39 11.35 -14.12
N GLU A 86 -7.45 11.72 -15.40
CA GLU A 86 -7.64 10.76 -16.50
C GLU A 86 -6.47 9.78 -16.63
N GLN A 87 -5.23 10.26 -16.52
CA GLN A 87 -4.04 9.42 -16.55
C GLN A 87 -3.98 8.49 -15.33
N ALA A 88 -4.22 9.04 -14.13
CA ALA A 88 -4.27 8.26 -12.90
C ALA A 88 -5.35 7.19 -12.94
N ARG A 89 -6.56 7.53 -13.42
CA ARG A 89 -7.67 6.59 -13.63
C ARG A 89 -7.26 5.45 -14.54
N LYS A 90 -6.69 5.76 -15.70
CA LYS A 90 -6.27 4.74 -16.66
C LYS A 90 -5.25 3.78 -16.07
N LEU A 91 -4.23 4.29 -15.39
CA LEU A 91 -3.19 3.47 -14.76
C LEU A 91 -3.78 2.56 -13.68
N GLU A 92 -4.61 3.13 -12.81
CA GLU A 92 -5.21 2.41 -11.69
C GLU A 92 -6.15 1.29 -12.17
N VAL A 93 -7.05 1.61 -13.11
CA VAL A 93 -7.98 0.62 -13.69
C VAL A 93 -7.24 -0.53 -14.37
N ILE A 94 -6.20 -0.22 -15.16
CA ILE A 94 -5.42 -1.27 -15.84
C ILE A 94 -4.68 -2.13 -14.81
N ALA A 95 -4.10 -1.53 -13.77
CA ALA A 95 -3.39 -2.25 -12.73
C ALA A 95 -4.31 -3.16 -11.92
N VAL A 96 -5.50 -2.67 -11.50
CA VAL A 96 -6.50 -3.48 -10.80
C VAL A 96 -7.00 -4.63 -11.67
N GLN A 97 -7.27 -4.39 -12.96
CA GLN A 97 -7.66 -5.45 -13.91
C GLN A 97 -6.58 -6.53 -14.04
N LYS A 98 -5.31 -6.14 -14.13
CA LYS A 98 -4.18 -7.10 -14.17
C LYS A 98 -4.11 -7.94 -12.91
N LEU A 99 -4.23 -7.31 -11.74
CA LEU A 99 -4.26 -8.00 -10.45
C LEU A 99 -5.43 -8.99 -10.37
N LEU A 100 -6.65 -8.54 -10.68
CA LEU A 100 -7.84 -9.37 -10.68
C LEU A 100 -7.73 -10.56 -11.63
N ASN A 101 -7.21 -10.33 -12.83
CA ASN A 101 -7.03 -11.40 -13.80
C ASN A 101 -6.01 -12.44 -13.30
N SER A 102 -4.87 -12.01 -12.77
CA SER A 102 -3.86 -12.94 -12.23
C SER A 102 -4.42 -13.76 -11.06
N ILE A 103 -5.09 -13.13 -10.09
CA ILE A 103 -5.71 -13.85 -8.96
C ILE A 103 -6.75 -14.87 -9.44
N ASN A 104 -7.66 -14.44 -10.32
CA ASN A 104 -8.80 -15.27 -10.72
C ASN A 104 -8.42 -16.42 -11.65
N THR A 105 -7.31 -16.31 -12.36
CA THR A 105 -6.80 -17.36 -13.25
C THR A 105 -5.80 -18.30 -12.56
N HIS A 106 -5.24 -17.90 -11.41
CA HIS A 106 -4.28 -18.69 -10.65
C HIS A 106 -4.95 -19.87 -9.91
N LYS A 107 -4.99 -21.05 -10.55
CA LYS A 107 -5.69 -22.23 -10.01
C LYS A 107 -5.30 -22.61 -8.57
N PRO A 108 -4.01 -22.59 -8.16
CA PRO A 108 -3.61 -23.00 -6.81
C PRO A 108 -4.12 -22.09 -5.69
N ILE A 109 -4.40 -20.80 -5.94
CA ILE A 109 -4.85 -19.89 -4.88
C ILE A 109 -6.35 -20.03 -4.59
N LYS A 110 -7.12 -20.55 -5.55
CA LYS A 110 -8.59 -20.62 -5.52
C LYS A 110 -9.17 -21.21 -4.22
N PRO A 111 -8.66 -22.32 -3.64
CA PRO A 111 -9.18 -22.87 -2.38
C PRO A 111 -8.99 -21.95 -1.17
N PHE A 112 -8.11 -20.96 -1.28
CA PHE A 112 -7.75 -20.04 -0.22
C PHE A 112 -8.33 -18.64 -0.42
N LEU A 113 -9.11 -18.39 -1.48
CA LEU A 113 -9.79 -17.11 -1.65
C LEU A 113 -11.02 -17.07 -0.74
N ARG A 114 -11.20 -15.99 0.01
CA ARG A 114 -12.42 -15.77 0.82
C ARG A 114 -13.69 -15.76 -0.05
N GLU A 115 -13.54 -15.31 -1.30
CA GLU A 115 -14.61 -15.17 -2.27
C GLU A 115 -14.06 -15.46 -3.67
N HIS A 116 -14.80 -16.24 -4.46
CA HIS A 116 -14.43 -16.58 -5.83
C HIS A 116 -15.63 -16.44 -6.79
N PRO A 117 -15.51 -15.69 -7.92
CA PRO A 117 -14.33 -14.91 -8.33
C PRO A 117 -13.93 -13.85 -7.30
N PHE A 118 -12.63 -13.56 -7.22
CA PHE A 118 -12.08 -12.52 -6.38
C PHE A 118 -12.59 -11.17 -6.90
N PRO A 119 -13.36 -10.42 -6.10
CA PRO A 119 -14.02 -9.20 -6.55
C PRO A 119 -13.07 -8.00 -6.51
N SER A 120 -13.33 -6.99 -7.34
CA SER A 120 -12.58 -5.72 -7.36
C SER A 120 -12.46 -5.08 -5.99
N ARG A 121 -13.53 -5.08 -5.18
CA ARG A 121 -13.52 -4.47 -3.83
C ARG A 121 -12.50 -5.07 -2.85
N ARG A 122 -11.92 -6.23 -3.17
CA ARG A 122 -10.88 -6.93 -2.38
C ARG A 122 -9.48 -6.85 -3.01
N ALA A 123 -9.36 -6.27 -4.21
CA ALA A 123 -8.11 -6.08 -4.93
C ALA A 123 -7.76 -4.59 -4.94
N GLU A 124 -6.80 -4.19 -4.12
CA GLU A 124 -6.41 -2.80 -3.99
C GLU A 124 -5.12 -2.55 -4.77
N VAL A 125 -5.12 -1.53 -5.60
CA VAL A 125 -3.89 -0.93 -6.11
C VAL A 125 -3.80 0.47 -5.49
N SER A 126 -2.57 0.97 -5.38
CA SER A 126 -2.37 2.39 -5.20
C SER A 126 -1.10 2.85 -5.87
N ILE A 127 -1.13 4.07 -6.40
CA ILE A 127 -0.02 4.65 -7.15
C ILE A 127 0.31 6.02 -6.56
N SER A 128 1.54 6.16 -6.10
CA SER A 128 2.12 7.46 -5.74
C SER A 128 2.75 8.10 -6.97
N PHE A 129 2.48 9.37 -7.21
CA PHE A 129 3.10 10.16 -8.27
C PHE A 129 4.06 11.16 -7.63
N ARG A 130 5.32 11.12 -8.07
CA ARG A 130 6.40 11.95 -7.51
C ARG A 130 7.29 12.50 -8.62
N LYS A 131 8.01 13.56 -8.29
CA LYS A 131 9.17 14.02 -9.05
C LYS A 131 10.33 13.04 -8.90
N LYS A 132 11.30 13.10 -9.81
CA LYS A 132 12.53 12.29 -9.76
C LYS A 132 13.34 12.46 -8.46
N ASN A 133 13.20 13.59 -7.77
CA ASN A 133 13.83 13.86 -6.47
C ASN A 133 12.99 13.35 -5.28
N ASN A 134 11.96 12.52 -5.51
CA ASN A 134 11.01 12.01 -4.52
C ASN A 134 10.08 13.04 -3.85
N GLU A 135 10.12 14.30 -4.28
CA GLU A 135 9.15 15.30 -3.83
C GLU A 135 7.84 15.19 -4.60
N HIS A 136 6.77 15.73 -4.02
CA HIS A 136 5.50 15.91 -4.70
C HIS A 136 5.51 17.14 -5.61
N GLU A 137 4.52 17.17 -6.48
CA GLU A 137 4.24 18.30 -7.35
C GLU A 137 3.33 19.30 -6.65
N ILE A 138 3.64 20.58 -6.79
CA ILE A 138 2.97 21.69 -6.09
C ILE A 138 1.90 22.34 -6.99
N ASP A 139 1.70 21.80 -8.20
CA ASP A 139 0.87 22.37 -9.25
C ASP A 139 -0.54 21.77 -9.33
N HIS A 140 -1.03 21.21 -8.23
CA HIS A 140 -2.32 20.50 -8.13
C HIS A 140 -2.44 19.25 -9.02
N SER A 141 -1.33 18.70 -9.53
CA SER A 141 -1.34 17.37 -10.14
C SER A 141 -1.60 16.28 -9.10
N ILE A 142 -2.16 15.14 -9.56
CA ILE A 142 -2.47 14.02 -8.68
C ILE A 142 -1.16 13.50 -8.07
N SER A 143 -1.14 13.44 -6.74
CA SER A 143 -0.02 12.94 -5.94
C SER A 143 -0.21 11.47 -5.57
N TYR A 144 -1.46 11.03 -5.46
CA TYR A 144 -1.80 9.66 -5.08
C TYR A 144 -3.17 9.26 -5.63
N VAL A 145 -3.27 8.04 -6.15
CA VAL A 145 -4.55 7.39 -6.45
C VAL A 145 -4.58 6.04 -5.72
N THR A 146 -5.75 5.68 -5.21
CA THR A 146 -5.98 4.40 -4.56
C THR A 146 -7.41 3.95 -4.78
N GLN A 147 -7.60 2.64 -4.88
CA GLN A 147 -8.90 2.02 -4.74
C GLN A 147 -9.14 1.56 -3.30
N LEU A 148 -10.30 1.89 -2.74
CA LEU A 148 -10.79 1.31 -1.47
C LEU A 148 -12.29 1.02 -1.60
N ASN A 149 -12.69 -0.23 -1.34
CA ASN A 149 -14.09 -0.66 -1.41
C ASN A 149 -14.83 -0.23 -2.69
N ASN A 150 -14.25 -0.49 -3.86
CA ASN A 150 -14.80 -0.11 -5.18
C ASN A 150 -14.91 1.40 -5.45
N ILE A 151 -14.30 2.27 -4.64
CA ILE A 151 -14.20 3.70 -4.94
C ILE A 151 -12.74 4.04 -5.23
N LEU A 152 -12.50 4.77 -6.32
CA LEU A 152 -11.21 5.38 -6.61
C LEU A 152 -11.14 6.76 -5.96
N TYR A 153 -10.07 7.02 -5.21
CA TYR A 153 -9.81 8.30 -4.58
C TYR A 153 -8.58 8.94 -5.21
N TYR A 154 -8.72 10.20 -5.61
CA TYR A 154 -7.66 10.98 -6.25
C TYR A 154 -7.23 12.10 -5.32
N CYS A 155 -5.98 12.06 -4.90
CA CYS A 155 -5.46 12.96 -3.88
C CYS A 155 -4.34 13.84 -4.42
N ILE A 156 -4.30 15.07 -3.92
CA ILE A 156 -3.17 16.00 -4.06
C ILE A 156 -2.52 16.21 -2.70
N GLU A 157 -1.27 16.68 -2.67
CA GLU A 157 -0.64 17.11 -1.44
C GLU A 157 -1.04 18.57 -1.08
N ASP A 158 -1.59 18.75 0.12
CA ASP A 158 -1.78 20.06 0.75
C ASP A 158 -0.55 20.38 1.59
N ILE A 159 0.42 21.04 0.97
CA ILE A 159 1.72 21.42 1.57
C ILE A 159 1.54 22.25 2.84
N LYS A 160 0.48 23.06 2.93
CA LYS A 160 0.24 23.91 4.11
C LYS A 160 -0.16 23.07 5.32
N LYS A 161 -0.79 21.91 5.09
CA LYS A 161 -1.28 21.02 6.14
C LYS A 161 -0.45 19.76 6.30
N ASP A 162 0.54 19.55 5.43
CA ASP A 162 1.36 18.33 5.36
C ASP A 162 0.50 17.06 5.26
N LYS A 163 -0.50 17.09 4.37
CA LYS A 163 -1.53 16.05 4.24
C LYS A 163 -1.94 15.81 2.80
N LEU A 164 -2.27 14.56 2.48
CA LEU A 164 -3.02 14.23 1.27
C LEU A 164 -4.49 14.65 1.44
N VAL A 165 -5.04 15.28 0.40
CA VAL A 165 -6.44 15.70 0.34
C VAL A 165 -7.06 15.10 -0.90
N THR A 166 -8.16 14.36 -0.73
CA THR A 166 -8.99 13.87 -1.84
C THR A 166 -9.66 15.05 -2.53
N ILE A 167 -9.47 15.17 -3.84
CA ILE A 167 -10.09 16.22 -4.67
C ILE A 167 -11.15 15.68 -5.63
N TYR A 168 -11.15 14.37 -5.85
CA TYR A 168 -12.11 13.69 -6.69
C TYR A 168 -12.24 12.23 -6.26
N GLU A 169 -13.42 11.67 -6.41
CA GLU A 169 -13.71 10.26 -6.19
C GLU A 169 -14.72 9.78 -7.24
N GLU A 170 -14.62 8.51 -7.61
CA GLU A 170 -15.58 7.89 -8.52
C GLU A 170 -15.69 6.37 -8.25
N PRO A 171 -16.83 5.74 -8.56
CA PRO A 171 -16.94 4.29 -8.53
C PRO A 171 -15.97 3.63 -9.53
N TYR A 172 -15.33 2.55 -9.10
CA TYR A 172 -14.42 1.76 -9.94
C TYR A 172 -15.11 1.27 -11.21
N GLU A 173 -16.37 0.85 -11.13
CA GLU A 173 -17.13 0.39 -12.29
C GLU A 173 -17.39 1.50 -13.32
N GLU A 174 -17.50 2.76 -12.89
CA GLU A 174 -17.64 3.90 -13.80
C GLU A 174 -16.29 4.25 -14.44
N ALA A 175 -15.23 4.31 -13.63
CA ALA A 175 -13.85 4.46 -14.12
C ALA A 175 -13.49 3.39 -15.16
N LEU A 176 -13.87 2.14 -14.90
CA LEU A 176 -13.65 1.02 -15.81
C LEU A 176 -14.35 1.23 -17.16
N LYS A 177 -15.62 1.64 -17.16
CA LYS A 177 -16.37 1.95 -18.38
C LYS A 177 -15.71 3.09 -19.17
N ILE A 178 -15.27 4.14 -18.48
CA ILE A 178 -14.55 5.26 -19.12
C ILE A 178 -13.30 4.74 -19.83
N VAL A 179 -12.47 3.94 -19.15
CA VAL A 179 -11.23 3.41 -19.71
C VAL A 179 -11.49 2.42 -20.86
N GLN A 180 -12.54 1.60 -20.78
CA GLN A 180 -12.90 0.65 -21.84
C GLN A 180 -13.48 1.34 -23.08
N ASN A 181 -14.17 2.46 -22.92
CA ASN A 181 -14.76 3.23 -24.02
C ASN A 181 -13.74 4.13 -24.73
N GLN A 182 -12.56 4.32 -24.14
CA GLN A 182 -11.41 4.93 -24.81
C GLN A 182 -10.69 3.83 -25.61
N SER A 183 -10.83 3.84 -26.94
CA SER A 183 -10.13 2.94 -27.89
C SER A 183 -8.64 2.76 -27.56
N PRO A 184 -7.98 1.64 -27.96
CA PRO A 184 -6.61 1.33 -27.51
C PRO A 184 -5.65 2.46 -27.88
N PRO A 185 -4.63 2.74 -27.03
CA PRO A 185 -3.69 3.82 -27.31
C PRO A 185 -2.94 3.55 -28.62
N GLU A 186 -2.93 4.55 -29.52
CA GLU A 186 -1.81 4.74 -30.43
C GLU A 186 -0.54 4.71 -29.59
N LYS A 187 0.41 3.85 -29.99
CA LYS A 187 1.70 3.68 -29.30
C LYS A 187 2.32 5.05 -29.03
N LEU A 188 2.63 5.31 -27.75
CA LEU A 188 3.51 6.42 -27.34
C LEU A 188 4.92 6.22 -27.92
#